data_AF-A0A7R9ECT8-F1
#
_entry.id   AF-A0A7R9ECT8-F1
#
_cell.length_a   1.000
_cell.length_b   1.000
_cell.length_c   1.000
_cell.angle_alpha   90.00
_cell.angle_beta   90.00
_cell.angle_gamma   90.00
#
_symmetry.space_group_name_H-M   'P 1'
#
loop_
_entity.id
_entity.type
_entity.pdbx_description
1 polymer ?
#
loop_
_entity_poly.entity_id
_entity_poly.type
_entity_poly.pdbx_seq_one_letter_code
_entity_poly.pdbx_strand_id
1 'polypeptide(L)'
;MGVEHMSCRSTATLMRSHTSQRRAQLDPKPRSPKWISSSVPENEWETPLAKYSSAEYHTNNLLSPVLFEESTKCIPNNAIVIEIAPHGLLQAIVRRSFAPKGHHIPLALRGHPNSTEFLLAAVGKMYMAGLLPKVSNLYPPVQYPVSRGTASLSSLVTWNHEDIWDSPLDIDTSKMEGFDTSVDHNFTICLNQERERMLEGYKLAGKVVLPLSYLLYSPVVSSIESRRALSELAKVAPKVDESMSDVLNFLEKEAYTPKVVTPKKVTELMKELQ
;
A
#
# COMPACT_ATOMS: atom_id res chain seq x y z
N MET A 1 32.20 64.78 12.45
CA MET A 1 31.71 63.61 11.71
C MET A 1 31.60 62.46 12.70
N GLY A 2 30.46 62.36 13.41
CA GLY A 2 30.20 61.28 14.35
C GLY A 2 29.45 60.17 13.63
N VAL A 3 30.08 59.01 13.48
CA VAL A 3 29.41 57.80 13.00
C VAL A 3 28.71 57.21 14.21
N GLU A 4 27.40 57.45 14.34
CA GLU A 4 26.58 56.79 15.36
C GLU A 4 26.50 55.30 15.04
N HIS A 5 27.18 54.49 15.85
CA HIS A 5 26.97 53.05 15.89
C HIS A 5 25.57 52.76 16.45
N MET A 6 24.58 52.59 15.57
CA MET A 6 23.31 52.00 15.97
C MET A 6 23.55 50.56 16.45
N SER A 7 23.29 50.33 17.74
CA SER A 7 23.25 49.00 18.33
C SER A 7 22.24 48.11 17.61
N CYS A 8 22.60 46.85 17.34
CA CYS A 8 21.77 45.86 16.65
C CYS A 8 20.38 45.63 17.32
N ARG A 9 20.24 45.98 18.61
CA ARG A 9 18.94 45.98 19.31
C ARG A 9 18.04 47.14 18.90
N SER A 10 18.60 48.31 18.59
CA SER A 10 17.85 49.51 18.20
C SER A 10 17.24 49.36 16.81
N THR A 11 18.00 48.78 15.87
CA THR A 11 17.53 48.44 14.52
C THR A 11 16.47 47.34 14.52
N ALA A 12 16.55 46.35 15.40
CA ALA A 12 15.52 45.31 15.55
C ALA A 12 14.18 45.89 16.06
N THR A 13 14.21 46.82 17.01
CA THR A 13 13.01 47.52 17.50
C THR A 13 12.40 48.43 16.42
N LEU A 14 13.25 49.11 15.64
CA LEU A 14 12.81 49.99 14.54
C LEU A 14 12.21 49.19 13.37
N MET A 15 12.75 48.02 13.04
CA MET A 15 12.13 47.12 12.07
C MET A 15 10.77 46.57 12.56
N ARG A 16 10.59 46.36 13.86
CA ARG A 16 9.30 45.93 14.42
C ARG A 16 8.21 47.00 14.29
N SER A 17 8.57 48.28 14.32
CA SER A 17 7.63 49.40 14.20
C SER A 17 7.37 49.85 12.75
N HIS A 18 8.36 49.72 11.86
CA HIS A 18 8.26 50.09 10.44
C HIS A 18 8.44 48.88 9.51
N THR A 19 7.39 48.06 9.33
CA THR A 19 7.42 47.00 8.31
C THR A 19 6.46 47.30 7.16
N SER A 20 7.04 47.53 5.98
CA SER A 20 6.38 47.50 4.68
C SER A 20 5.57 46.21 4.45
N GLN A 21 5.89 45.13 5.18
CA GLN A 21 5.15 43.88 5.19
C GLN A 21 3.74 43.99 5.80
N ARG A 22 3.49 44.90 6.77
CA ARG A 22 2.13 45.13 7.31
C ARG A 22 1.15 45.59 6.23
N ARG A 23 1.64 46.30 5.20
CA ARG A 23 0.81 46.70 4.05
C ARG A 23 0.48 45.54 3.10
N ALA A 24 1.30 44.49 3.07
CA ALA A 24 1.15 43.41 2.10
C ALA A 24 0.15 42.32 2.52
N GLN A 25 -0.16 42.21 3.82
CA GLN A 25 -1.02 41.15 4.33
C GLN A 25 -1.96 41.67 5.42
N LEU A 26 -3.10 42.20 5.00
CA LEU A 26 -4.11 42.81 5.87
C LEU A 26 -4.94 41.78 6.66
N ASP A 27 -5.00 40.53 6.19
CA ASP A 27 -5.73 39.44 6.83
C ASP A 27 -4.85 38.17 6.89
N PRO A 28 -4.18 37.90 8.03
CA PRO A 28 -3.25 36.79 8.15
C PRO A 28 -4.01 35.46 8.26
N LYS A 29 -3.57 34.46 7.50
CA LYS A 29 -4.20 33.13 7.52
C LYS A 29 -3.71 32.29 8.71
N PRO A 30 -4.58 31.47 9.32
CA PRO A 30 -4.19 30.59 10.41
C PRO A 30 -3.22 29.51 9.92
N ARG A 31 -2.22 29.20 10.74
CA ARG A 31 -1.28 28.10 10.52
C ARG A 31 -1.92 26.78 10.93
N SER A 32 -1.68 25.74 10.15
CA SER A 32 -2.11 24.39 10.53
C SER A 32 -1.15 23.79 11.58
N PRO A 33 -1.61 22.85 12.44
CA PRO A 33 -0.74 22.16 13.39
C PRO A 33 0.36 21.31 12.72
N LYS A 34 0.26 21.04 11.42
CA LYS A 34 1.30 20.36 10.63
C LYS A 34 2.54 21.24 10.41
N TRP A 35 2.41 22.56 10.55
CA TRP A 35 3.51 23.49 10.37
C TRP A 35 4.14 23.82 11.72
N ILE A 36 5.18 23.08 12.09
CA ILE A 36 5.97 23.32 13.29
C ILE A 36 6.78 24.63 13.16
N SER A 37 6.70 25.51 14.16
CA SER A 37 7.42 26.78 14.18
C SER A 37 8.87 26.56 14.62
N SER A 38 9.83 27.05 13.84
CA SER A 38 11.25 27.07 14.22
C SER A 38 11.72 28.45 14.70
N SER A 39 10.83 29.43 14.86
CA SER A 39 11.17 30.79 15.33
C SER A 39 10.41 31.21 16.58
N VAL A 40 9.53 30.34 17.08
CA VAL A 40 8.79 30.53 18.32
C VAL A 40 8.95 29.26 19.16
N PRO A 41 9.34 29.35 20.44
CA PRO A 41 9.45 28.21 21.33
C PRO A 41 8.14 27.43 21.47
N GLU A 42 8.23 26.12 21.76
CA GLU A 42 7.08 25.20 21.81
C GLU A 42 6.00 25.63 22.81
N ASN A 43 6.40 26.11 23.99
CA ASN A 43 5.49 26.64 25.01
C ASN A 43 4.67 27.86 24.55
N GLU A 44 5.08 28.51 23.45
CA GLU A 44 4.44 29.69 22.88
C GLU A 44 3.73 29.43 21.55
N TRP A 45 3.64 28.17 21.09
CA TRP A 45 2.96 27.85 19.83
C TRP A 45 1.46 28.18 19.83
N GLU A 46 0.83 28.20 20.99
CA GLU A 46 -0.58 28.55 21.15
C GLU A 46 -0.86 30.07 21.19
N THR A 47 0.19 30.89 21.16
CA THR A 47 0.05 32.35 21.15
C THR A 47 -0.50 32.86 19.82
N PRO A 48 -1.18 34.03 19.80
CA PRO A 48 -1.63 34.64 18.54
C PRO A 48 -0.51 34.86 17.52
N LEU A 49 0.72 35.14 17.99
CA LEU A 49 1.89 35.29 17.12
C LEU A 49 2.20 34.02 16.33
N ALA A 50 2.14 32.85 16.97
CA ALA A 50 2.44 31.58 16.35
C ALA A 50 1.23 30.97 15.60
N LYS A 51 0.00 31.34 15.95
CA LYS A 51 -1.21 30.82 15.31
C LYS A 51 -1.43 31.30 13.87
N TYR A 52 -0.85 32.43 13.49
CA TYR A 52 -1.08 33.04 12.18
C TYR A 52 0.22 33.26 11.40
N SER A 53 0.15 33.09 10.08
CA SER A 53 1.25 33.47 9.19
C SER A 53 1.13 34.97 8.88
N SER A 54 1.43 35.80 9.87
CA SER A 54 1.32 37.27 9.79
C SER A 54 2.66 37.96 9.50
N ALA A 55 2.61 39.25 9.18
CA ALA A 55 3.82 40.06 9.04
C ALA A 55 4.66 40.04 10.34
N GLU A 56 4.01 40.09 11.51
CA GLU A 56 4.68 39.98 12.81
C GLU A 56 5.40 38.63 12.95
N TYR A 57 4.76 37.53 12.58
CA TYR A 57 5.38 36.20 12.61
C TYR A 57 6.63 36.12 11.71
N HIS A 58 6.55 36.65 10.49
CA HIS A 58 7.69 36.66 9.57
C HIS A 58 8.82 37.60 10.03
N THR A 59 8.50 38.75 10.63
CA THR A 59 9.52 39.62 11.25
C THR A 59 10.17 38.96 12.46
N ASN A 60 9.40 38.21 13.26
CA ASN A 60 9.96 37.42 14.35
C ASN A 60 10.89 36.33 13.80
N ASN A 61 10.51 35.63 12.73
CA ASN A 61 11.37 34.63 12.10
C ASN A 61 12.72 35.21 11.62
N LEU A 62 12.73 36.44 11.11
CA LEU A 62 13.95 37.11 10.68
C LEU A 62 14.84 37.56 11.84
N LEU A 63 14.24 37.97 12.96
CA LEU A 63 14.95 38.59 14.09
C LEU A 63 15.31 37.60 15.21
N SER A 64 14.63 36.46 15.29
CA SER A 64 14.78 35.46 16.33
C SER A 64 15.66 34.29 15.87
N PRO A 65 16.35 33.60 16.79
CA PRO A 65 17.15 32.43 16.43
C PRO A 65 16.27 31.30 15.88
N VAL A 66 16.85 30.49 15.00
CA VAL A 66 16.18 29.32 14.42
C VAL A 66 16.36 28.12 15.36
N LEU A 67 15.25 27.68 15.95
CA LEU A 67 15.11 26.52 16.85
C LEU A 67 15.02 25.21 16.05
N PHE A 68 16.05 24.92 15.26
CA PHE A 68 16.01 23.82 14.30
C PHE A 68 16.08 22.45 14.99
N GLU A 69 16.97 22.27 15.98
CA GLU A 69 17.13 20.99 16.66
C GLU A 69 15.83 20.60 17.38
N GLU A 70 15.25 21.55 18.11
CA GLU A 70 13.97 21.40 18.82
C GLU A 70 12.86 21.02 17.84
N SER A 71 12.77 21.71 16.71
CA SER A 71 11.77 21.41 15.67
C SER A 71 11.96 20.01 15.07
N THR A 72 13.21 19.55 14.91
CA THR A 72 13.47 18.21 14.34
C THR A 72 13.12 17.07 15.30
N LYS A 73 13.04 17.31 16.61
CA LYS A 73 12.58 16.30 17.59
C LYS A 73 11.10 15.94 17.41
N CYS A 74 10.32 16.80 16.78
CA CYS A 74 8.92 16.52 16.43
C CYS A 74 8.77 15.55 15.24
N ILE A 75 9.86 15.19 14.55
CA ILE A 75 9.83 14.28 13.40
C ILE A 75 9.74 12.83 13.89
N PRO A 76 8.77 12.02 13.41
CA PRO A 76 8.67 10.61 13.76
C PRO A 76 9.88 9.77 13.29
N ASN A 77 10.24 8.71 14.04
CA ASN A 77 11.41 7.86 13.77
C ASN A 77 11.41 7.12 12.41
N ASN A 78 10.25 6.95 11.76
CA ASN A 78 10.12 6.30 10.45
C ASN A 78 9.60 7.29 9.39
N ALA A 79 9.93 8.57 9.53
CA ALA A 79 9.52 9.60 8.59
C ALA A 79 10.36 9.58 7.31
N ILE A 80 9.74 10.02 6.22
CA ILE A 80 10.41 10.38 4.97
C ILE A 80 10.49 11.89 4.93
N VAL A 81 11.70 12.44 5.05
CA VAL A 81 11.96 13.87 5.08
C VAL A 81 12.45 14.32 3.70
N ILE A 82 11.71 15.25 3.11
CA ILE A 82 12.00 15.82 1.80
C ILE A 82 12.56 17.23 2.01
N GLU A 83 13.81 17.46 1.61
CA GLU A 83 14.46 18.76 1.75
C GLU A 83 14.18 19.63 0.51
N ILE A 84 13.37 20.66 0.69
CA ILE A 84 13.03 21.65 -0.33
C ILE A 84 14.01 22.81 -0.23
N ALA A 85 15.13 22.68 -0.94
CA ALA A 85 16.18 23.68 -0.98
C ALA A 85 16.91 23.61 -2.34
N PRO A 86 17.58 24.70 -2.78
CA PRO A 86 18.43 24.67 -3.97
C PRO A 86 19.69 23.79 -3.79
N HIS A 87 19.97 23.34 -2.56
CA HIS A 87 21.02 22.40 -2.24
C HIS A 87 20.70 21.69 -0.92
N GLY A 88 20.88 20.37 -0.87
CA GLY A 88 20.68 19.55 0.34
C GLY A 88 21.74 19.74 1.44
N LEU A 89 21.71 20.86 2.15
CA LEU A 89 22.69 21.19 3.20
C LEU A 89 22.36 20.57 4.56
N LEU A 90 21.07 20.32 4.83
CA LEU A 90 20.62 19.91 6.15
C LEU A 90 20.76 18.41 6.43
N GLN A 91 21.20 17.64 5.42
CA GLN A 91 21.29 16.18 5.47
C GLN A 91 21.97 15.63 6.73
N ALA A 92 23.12 16.20 7.13
CA ALA A 92 23.88 15.69 8.27
C ALA A 92 23.15 15.88 9.61
N ILE A 93 22.51 17.04 9.79
CA ILE A 93 21.79 17.40 11.02
C ILE A 93 20.48 16.62 11.09
N VAL A 94 19.73 16.62 9.99
CA VAL A 94 18.41 16.00 9.88
C VAL A 94 18.50 14.49 10.07
N ARG A 95 19.50 13.82 9.47
CA ARG A 95 19.72 12.38 9.68
C ARG A 95 20.05 12.02 11.13
N ARG A 96 20.72 12.89 11.89
CA ARG A 96 21.03 12.65 13.30
C ARG A 96 19.78 12.64 14.18
N SER A 97 18.76 13.41 13.81
CA SER A 97 17.54 13.58 14.62
C SER A 97 16.56 12.39 14.56
N PHE A 98 16.59 11.54 13.53
CA PHE A 98 15.62 10.43 13.38
C PHE A 98 16.20 9.11 12.82
N ALA A 99 17.52 8.94 12.80
CA ALA A 99 18.15 7.65 12.48
C ALA A 99 17.79 6.56 13.51
N PRO A 100 17.69 5.25 13.14
CA PRO A 100 18.27 4.64 11.94
C PRO A 100 17.31 4.29 10.79
N LYS A 101 15.99 4.47 10.93
CA LYS A 101 14.99 3.96 9.95
C LYS A 101 14.37 5.01 9.02
N GLY A 102 14.51 6.31 9.31
CA GLY A 102 13.95 7.34 8.44
C GLY A 102 14.77 7.60 7.17
N HIS A 103 14.09 8.14 6.15
CA HIS A 103 14.69 8.48 4.85
C HIS A 103 14.86 9.99 4.72
N HIS A 104 16.01 10.45 4.27
CA HIS A 104 16.26 11.86 3.94
C HIS A 104 16.51 12.02 2.44
N ILE A 105 15.67 12.79 1.75
CA ILE A 105 15.67 12.93 0.30
C ILE A 105 15.83 14.42 -0.07
N PRO A 106 17.03 14.87 -0.48
CA PRO A 106 17.21 16.22 -1.01
C PRO A 106 16.69 16.33 -2.44
N LEU A 107 16.08 17.47 -2.79
CA LEU A 107 15.55 17.73 -4.14
C LEU A 107 16.56 18.34 -5.12
N ALA A 108 17.63 18.96 -4.60
CA ALA A 108 18.67 19.56 -5.43
C ALA A 108 20.06 19.39 -4.82
N LEU A 109 21.07 19.33 -5.69
CA LEU A 109 22.47 19.25 -5.34
C LEU A 109 23.25 20.29 -6.15
N ARG A 110 23.89 21.25 -5.44
CA ARG A 110 24.73 22.26 -6.08
C ARG A 110 25.89 21.57 -6.79
N GLY A 111 26.14 21.96 -8.05
CA GLY A 111 27.22 21.41 -8.87
C GLY A 111 26.88 20.09 -9.58
N HIS A 112 25.65 19.58 -9.45
CA HIS A 112 25.20 18.45 -10.25
C HIS A 112 25.06 18.88 -11.73
N PRO A 113 25.54 18.08 -12.71
CA PRO A 113 25.52 18.46 -14.12
C PRO A 113 24.10 18.64 -14.68
N ASN A 114 23.12 17.91 -14.14
CA ASN A 114 21.73 17.97 -14.58
C ASN A 114 20.77 17.99 -13.38
N SER A 115 20.26 19.17 -13.01
CA SER A 115 19.36 19.32 -11.87
C SER A 115 18.02 18.58 -12.05
N THR A 116 17.53 18.47 -13.30
CA THR A 116 16.27 17.79 -13.61
C THR A 116 16.39 16.28 -13.39
N GLU A 117 17.49 15.69 -13.83
CA GLU A 117 17.80 14.28 -13.58
C GLU A 117 17.91 14.00 -12.08
N PHE A 118 18.59 14.87 -11.33
CA PHE A 118 18.68 14.74 -9.87
C PHE A 118 17.31 14.79 -9.19
N LEU A 119 16.44 15.70 -9.63
CA LEU A 119 15.07 15.81 -9.12
C LEU A 119 14.26 14.54 -9.43
N LEU A 120 14.31 14.02 -10.67
CA LEU A 120 13.61 12.80 -11.05
C LEU A 120 14.14 11.58 -10.29
N ALA A 121 15.45 11.50 -10.06
CA ALA A 121 16.05 10.48 -9.20
C ALA A 121 15.57 10.60 -7.75
N ALA A 122 15.39 11.81 -7.23
CA ALA A 122 14.80 12.03 -5.91
C ALA A 122 13.34 11.57 -5.84
N VAL A 123 12.54 11.82 -6.88
CA VAL A 123 11.16 11.29 -7.00
C VAL A 123 11.16 9.75 -7.05
N GLY A 124 12.12 9.13 -7.76
CA GLY A 124 12.31 7.68 -7.73
C GLY A 124 12.63 7.16 -6.33
N LYS A 125 13.51 7.85 -5.58
CA LYS A 125 13.81 7.51 -4.17
C LYS A 125 12.58 7.63 -3.27
N MET A 126 11.69 8.59 -3.52
CA MET A 126 10.41 8.71 -2.79
C MET A 126 9.53 7.49 -3.04
N TYR A 127 9.45 7.03 -4.29
CA TYR A 127 8.70 5.83 -4.65
C TYR A 127 9.26 4.58 -3.95
N MET A 128 10.57 4.39 -4.00
CA MET A 128 11.25 3.27 -3.31
C MET A 128 11.06 3.31 -1.78
N ALA A 129 10.90 4.51 -1.20
CA ALA A 129 10.59 4.67 0.22
C ALA A 129 9.12 4.40 0.57
N GLY A 130 8.26 4.11 -0.41
CA GLY A 130 6.85 3.77 -0.22
C GLY A 130 5.87 4.92 -0.47
N LEU A 131 6.33 6.07 -0.98
CA LEU A 131 5.44 7.16 -1.42
C LEU A 131 4.88 6.87 -2.82
N LEU A 132 3.76 7.51 -3.15
CA LEU A 132 3.11 7.39 -4.46
C LEU A 132 3.14 8.75 -5.20
N PRO A 133 4.31 9.20 -5.69
CA PRO A 133 4.41 10.45 -6.42
C PRO A 133 3.64 10.37 -7.75
N LYS A 134 2.82 11.38 -8.04
CA LYS A 134 2.07 11.49 -9.30
C LYS A 134 2.97 12.11 -10.39
N VAL A 135 3.86 11.29 -10.95
CA VAL A 135 4.83 11.72 -11.98
C VAL A 135 4.15 12.31 -13.22
N SER A 136 2.92 11.89 -13.52
CA SER A 136 2.11 12.44 -14.62
C SER A 136 1.84 13.94 -14.53
N ASN A 137 1.97 14.55 -13.35
CA ASN A 137 1.78 15.99 -13.18
C ASN A 137 3.02 16.81 -13.60
N LEU A 138 4.16 16.15 -13.85
CA LEU A 138 5.41 16.81 -14.22
C LEU A 138 5.52 17.08 -15.73
N TYR A 139 4.65 16.49 -16.54
CA TYR A 139 4.64 16.63 -17.99
C TYR A 139 3.20 16.81 -18.50
N PRO A 140 3.01 17.27 -19.75
CA PRO A 140 1.69 17.49 -20.31
C PRO A 140 0.81 16.22 -20.28
N PRO A 141 -0.52 16.36 -20.13
CA PRO A 141 -1.42 15.23 -20.09
C PRO A 141 -1.35 14.42 -21.39
N VAL A 142 -1.27 13.10 -21.26
CA VAL A 142 -1.26 12.16 -22.40
C VAL A 142 -2.67 12.01 -22.96
N GLN A 143 -2.79 12.01 -24.29
CA GLN A 143 -4.06 11.77 -24.98
C GLN A 143 -4.30 10.27 -25.12
N TYR A 144 -5.51 9.83 -24.81
CA TYR A 144 -5.96 8.44 -24.97
C TYR A 144 -7.06 8.37 -26.05
N PRO A 145 -7.18 7.26 -26.80
CA PRO A 145 -6.43 6.00 -26.67
C PRO A 145 -4.96 6.12 -27.14
N VAL A 146 -4.11 5.20 -26.67
CA VAL A 146 -2.71 5.14 -27.10
C VAL A 146 -2.59 4.78 -28.58
N SER A 147 -1.48 5.17 -29.22
CA SER A 147 -1.23 4.89 -30.63
C SER A 147 -1.11 3.39 -30.92
N ARG A 148 -1.50 2.98 -32.14
CA ARG A 148 -1.29 1.61 -32.64
C ARG A 148 0.21 1.28 -32.63
N GLY A 149 0.56 0.10 -32.12
CA GLY A 149 1.96 -0.34 -31.98
C GLY A 149 2.61 -0.01 -30.62
N THR A 150 1.89 0.64 -29.70
CA THR A 150 2.31 0.74 -28.29
C THR A 150 2.50 -0.66 -27.72
N ALA A 151 3.68 -0.93 -27.15
CA ALA A 151 4.04 -2.24 -26.61
C ALA A 151 3.08 -2.68 -25.49
N SER A 152 2.79 -3.99 -25.43
CA SER A 152 1.99 -4.58 -24.37
C SER A 152 2.74 -4.60 -23.04
N LEU A 153 2.05 -4.22 -21.95
CA LEU A 153 2.59 -4.33 -20.59
C LEU A 153 2.51 -5.74 -20.01
N SER A 154 1.73 -6.64 -20.61
CA SER A 154 1.46 -7.99 -20.04
C SER A 154 2.73 -8.80 -19.81
N SER A 155 3.69 -8.72 -20.73
CA SER A 155 4.97 -9.46 -20.65
C SER A 155 5.96 -8.92 -19.61
N LEU A 156 5.74 -7.70 -19.10
CA LEU A 156 6.64 -7.06 -18.13
C LEU A 156 6.26 -7.35 -16.68
N VAL A 157 5.04 -7.83 -16.44
CA VAL A 157 4.53 -8.12 -15.10
C VAL A 157 4.78 -9.60 -14.80
N THR A 158 5.57 -9.85 -13.77
CA THR A 158 5.85 -11.20 -13.29
C THR A 158 5.32 -11.38 -11.87
N TRP A 159 4.85 -12.57 -11.56
CA TRP A 159 4.42 -12.95 -10.21
C TRP A 159 5.40 -13.95 -9.62
N ASN A 160 5.35 -14.11 -8.29
CA ASN A 160 6.05 -15.22 -7.66
C ASN A 160 5.26 -16.51 -7.96
N HIS A 161 5.86 -17.41 -8.73
CA HIS A 161 5.30 -18.71 -9.12
C HIS A 161 5.98 -19.88 -8.38
N GLU A 162 6.58 -19.62 -7.21
CA GLU A 162 7.16 -20.67 -6.35
C GLU A 162 6.13 -21.70 -5.89
N ASP A 163 4.91 -21.25 -5.59
CA ASP A 163 3.83 -22.13 -5.16
C ASP A 163 3.16 -22.81 -6.37
N ILE A 164 3.17 -24.14 -6.36
CA ILE A 164 2.49 -24.97 -7.35
C ILE A 164 1.11 -25.31 -6.81
N TRP A 165 0.10 -25.12 -7.68
CA TRP A 165 -1.29 -25.44 -7.37
C TRP A 165 -1.68 -26.67 -8.17
N ASP A 166 -2.38 -27.60 -7.51
CA ASP A 166 -2.87 -28.81 -8.17
C ASP A 166 -3.83 -28.43 -9.31
N SER A 167 -3.48 -28.82 -10.53
CA SER A 167 -4.38 -28.69 -11.68
C SER A 167 -5.36 -29.85 -11.69
N PRO A 168 -6.65 -29.65 -12.02
CA PRO A 168 -7.58 -30.75 -12.28
C PRO A 168 -7.11 -31.75 -13.35
N LEU A 169 -6.14 -31.36 -14.19
CA LEU A 169 -5.51 -32.22 -15.21
C LEU A 169 -4.37 -33.10 -14.66
N ASP A 170 -3.79 -32.74 -13.50
CA ASP A 170 -2.81 -33.58 -12.79
C ASP A 170 -3.50 -34.66 -11.95
N ILE A 171 -4.82 -34.54 -11.78
CA ILE A 171 -5.66 -35.60 -11.25
C ILE A 171 -5.82 -36.63 -12.36
N ASP A 172 -5.22 -37.80 -12.18
CA ASP A 172 -5.31 -38.93 -13.09
C ASP A 172 -6.79 -39.26 -13.42
N THR A 173 -7.26 -38.77 -14.56
CA THR A 173 -8.65 -38.95 -15.03
C THR A 173 -8.93 -40.40 -15.41
N SER A 174 -7.93 -41.28 -15.45
CA SER A 174 -8.17 -42.72 -15.55
C SER A 174 -8.85 -43.30 -14.30
N LYS A 175 -8.87 -42.57 -13.17
CA LYS A 175 -9.74 -42.85 -12.01
C LYS A 175 -11.15 -42.28 -12.15
N MET A 176 -11.40 -41.45 -13.17
CA MET A 176 -12.68 -40.79 -13.45
C MET A 176 -13.39 -41.39 -14.67
N GLU A 177 -12.67 -42.11 -15.53
CA GLU A 177 -13.24 -43.00 -16.55
C GLU A 177 -13.73 -44.29 -15.91
N GLY A 178 -14.91 -44.21 -15.31
CA GLY A 178 -15.54 -45.34 -14.65
C GLY A 178 -16.90 -44.97 -14.10
N PHE A 179 -17.83 -44.58 -14.99
CA PHE A 179 -19.22 -44.99 -14.78
C PHE A 179 -19.27 -46.52 -14.95
N ASP A 180 -18.62 -47.24 -14.04
CA ASP A 180 -18.74 -48.67 -13.92
C ASP A 180 -18.78 -49.03 -12.44
N THR A 181 -19.65 -49.96 -12.14
CA THR A 181 -20.29 -50.18 -10.85
C THR A 181 -19.39 -51.00 -9.92
N SER A 182 -18.09 -50.70 -9.91
CA SER A 182 -17.07 -51.42 -9.14
C SER A 182 -16.53 -50.57 -7.99
N VAL A 183 -16.56 -51.16 -6.80
CA VAL A 183 -16.52 -50.52 -5.48
C VAL A 183 -15.06 -50.33 -5.02
N ASP A 184 -14.22 -49.68 -5.82
CA ASP A 184 -12.84 -49.36 -5.41
C ASP A 184 -12.74 -47.91 -4.93
N HIS A 185 -12.91 -47.73 -3.62
CA HIS A 185 -12.70 -46.44 -2.95
C HIS A 185 -11.23 -46.24 -2.60
N ASN A 186 -10.48 -45.62 -3.51
CA ASN A 186 -9.13 -45.16 -3.25
C ASN A 186 -9.15 -43.80 -2.53
N PHE A 187 -8.74 -43.76 -1.26
CA PHE A 187 -8.54 -42.53 -0.51
C PHE A 187 -7.05 -42.25 -0.30
N THR A 188 -6.65 -41.00 -0.48
CA THR A 188 -5.28 -40.54 -0.23
C THR A 188 -5.26 -39.83 1.11
N ILE A 189 -4.35 -40.23 2.01
CA ILE A 189 -4.17 -39.59 3.30
C ILE A 189 -2.90 -38.74 3.25
N CYS A 190 -3.04 -37.45 3.48
CA CYS A 190 -2.02 -36.43 3.59
C CYS A 190 -2.02 -35.82 4.99
N LEU A 191 -1.11 -36.27 5.86
CA LEU A 191 -0.99 -35.78 7.25
C LEU A 191 -0.68 -34.27 7.36
N ASN A 192 -0.21 -33.64 6.28
CA ASN A 192 0.01 -32.20 6.20
C ASN A 192 -1.29 -31.39 6.09
N GLN A 193 -2.41 -32.02 5.73
CA GLN A 193 -3.71 -31.37 5.65
C GLN A 193 -4.37 -31.31 7.04
N GLU A 194 -5.00 -30.18 7.34
CA GLU A 194 -5.61 -29.91 8.65
C GLU A 194 -6.58 -31.01 9.11
N ARG A 195 -7.34 -31.60 8.18
CA ARG A 195 -8.33 -32.66 8.46
C ARG A 195 -7.70 -33.95 8.99
N GLU A 196 -6.51 -34.28 8.52
CA GLU A 196 -5.88 -35.58 8.75
C GLU A 196 -4.68 -35.49 9.69
N ARG A 197 -4.25 -34.28 10.04
CA ARG A 197 -3.21 -34.02 11.05
C ARG A 197 -3.54 -34.66 12.41
N MET A 198 -4.83 -34.81 12.75
CA MET A 198 -5.26 -35.51 13.97
C MET A 198 -4.76 -36.97 14.04
N LEU A 199 -4.54 -37.62 12.89
CA LEU A 199 -4.07 -39.00 12.81
C LEU A 199 -2.62 -39.15 13.28
N GLU A 200 -1.82 -38.08 13.22
CA GLU A 200 -0.44 -38.07 13.71
C GLU A 200 -0.34 -38.41 15.21
N GLY A 201 -1.39 -38.09 15.99
CA GLY A 201 -1.47 -38.36 17.42
C GLY A 201 -1.61 -39.85 17.77
N TYR A 202 -2.07 -40.70 16.84
CA TYR A 202 -2.26 -42.12 17.09
C TYR A 202 -1.01 -42.92 16.75
N LYS A 203 -0.20 -43.21 17.78
CA LYS A 203 1.07 -43.92 17.65
C LYS A 203 1.06 -45.24 18.40
N LEU A 204 1.43 -46.33 17.70
CA LEU A 204 1.69 -47.64 18.29
C LEU A 204 3.17 -47.94 18.17
N ALA A 205 3.83 -48.22 19.30
CA ALA A 205 5.29 -48.42 19.37
C ALA A 205 6.10 -47.29 18.68
N GLY A 206 5.64 -46.04 18.81
CA GLY A 206 6.30 -44.86 18.25
C GLY A 206 6.05 -44.60 16.76
N LYS A 207 5.35 -45.50 16.05
CA LYS A 207 4.98 -45.31 14.64
C LYS A 207 3.54 -44.81 14.54
N VAL A 208 3.29 -43.84 13.66
CA VAL A 208 1.94 -43.39 13.32
C VAL A 208 1.24 -44.53 12.59
N VAL A 209 0.11 -44.98 13.13
CA VAL A 209 -0.71 -46.05 12.54
C VAL A 209 -2.08 -45.48 12.26
N LEU A 210 -2.75 -45.96 11.21
CA LEU A 210 -4.12 -45.55 10.96
C LEU A 210 -5.06 -46.20 11.98
N PRO A 211 -5.87 -45.45 12.76
CA PRO A 211 -6.85 -46.04 13.63
C PRO A 211 -7.88 -46.86 12.84
N LEU A 212 -8.24 -48.05 13.33
CA LEU A 212 -9.29 -48.88 12.71
C LEU A 212 -10.62 -48.15 12.58
N SER A 213 -10.93 -47.23 13.50
CA SER A 213 -12.13 -46.38 13.43
C SER A 213 -12.13 -45.46 12.21
N TYR A 214 -10.97 -45.03 11.72
CA TYR A 214 -10.86 -44.18 10.55
C TYR A 214 -11.23 -44.94 9.26
N LEU A 215 -10.94 -46.24 9.19
CA LEU A 215 -11.34 -47.10 8.07
C LEU A 215 -12.87 -47.23 7.94
N LEU A 216 -13.60 -47.10 9.04
CA LEU A 216 -15.07 -47.09 9.02
C LEU A 216 -15.63 -45.70 8.66
N TYR A 217 -14.94 -44.64 9.08
CA TYR A 217 -15.35 -43.25 8.86
C TYR A 217 -15.16 -42.81 7.40
N SER A 218 -13.99 -43.09 6.81
CA SER A 218 -13.59 -42.58 5.50
C SER A 218 -14.55 -42.98 4.34
N PRO A 219 -14.96 -44.25 4.17
CA PRO A 219 -15.89 -44.65 3.10
C PRO A 219 -17.29 -44.07 3.29
N VAL A 220 -17.74 -43.94 4.53
CA VAL A 220 -19.08 -43.41 4.85
C VAL A 220 -19.14 -41.92 4.57
N VAL A 221 -18.12 -41.17 4.98
CA VAL A 221 -18.06 -39.72 4.79
C VAL A 221 -17.86 -39.35 3.33
N SER A 222 -16.97 -40.04 2.62
CA SER A 222 -16.76 -39.82 1.18
C SER A 222 -18.03 -40.13 0.36
N SER A 223 -18.80 -41.17 0.73
CA SER A 223 -20.09 -41.47 0.11
C SER A 223 -21.14 -40.39 0.37
N ILE A 224 -21.21 -39.85 1.59
CA ILE A 224 -22.11 -38.74 1.94
C ILE A 224 -21.71 -37.44 1.22
N GLU A 225 -20.42 -37.10 1.20
CA GLU A 225 -19.89 -35.91 0.54
C GLU A 225 -20.08 -35.97 -0.97
N SER A 226 -19.84 -37.13 -1.60
CA SER A 226 -20.09 -37.35 -3.03
C SER A 226 -21.56 -37.18 -3.39
N ARG A 227 -22.48 -37.77 -2.60
CA ARG A 227 -23.93 -37.60 -2.79
C ARG A 227 -24.37 -36.14 -2.62
N ARG A 228 -23.76 -35.43 -1.68
CA ARG A 228 -24.04 -34.01 -1.44
C ARG A 228 -23.52 -33.14 -2.59
N ALA A 229 -22.30 -33.36 -3.04
CA ALA A 229 -21.71 -32.67 -4.19
C ALA A 229 -22.54 -32.89 -5.47
N LEU A 230 -22.98 -34.12 -5.73
CA LEU A 230 -23.89 -34.45 -6.83
C LEU A 230 -25.24 -33.72 -6.69
N SER A 231 -25.79 -33.63 -5.47
CA SER A 231 -27.05 -32.92 -5.23
C SER A 231 -26.93 -31.40 -5.41
N GLU A 232 -25.77 -30.81 -5.12
CA GLU A 232 -25.52 -29.38 -5.34
C GLU A 232 -25.21 -29.08 -6.81
N LEU A 233 -24.44 -29.93 -7.50
CA LEU A 233 -24.23 -29.85 -8.95
C LEU A 233 -25.56 -29.98 -9.70
N ALA A 234 -26.44 -30.89 -9.29
CA ALA A 234 -27.77 -31.06 -9.87
C ALA A 234 -28.72 -29.86 -9.64
N LYS A 235 -28.45 -29.01 -8.64
CA LYS A 235 -29.20 -27.75 -8.41
C LYS A 235 -28.66 -26.59 -9.24
N VAL A 236 -27.37 -26.61 -9.56
CA VAL A 236 -26.67 -25.55 -10.29
C VAL A 236 -26.68 -25.79 -11.79
N ALA A 237 -26.75 -27.04 -12.25
CA ALA A 237 -26.94 -27.37 -13.66
C ALA A 237 -28.29 -26.81 -14.13
N PRO A 238 -28.32 -25.80 -15.02
CA PRO A 238 -29.59 -25.29 -15.51
C PRO A 238 -30.26 -26.39 -16.34
N LYS A 239 -31.59 -26.47 -16.30
CA LYS A 239 -32.38 -27.24 -17.28
C LYS A 239 -32.10 -26.66 -18.67
N VAL A 240 -31.04 -27.12 -19.32
CA VAL A 240 -30.65 -26.71 -20.67
C VAL A 240 -30.56 -27.98 -21.50
N ASP A 241 -31.64 -28.25 -22.21
CA ASP A 241 -31.53 -28.88 -23.53
C ASP A 241 -30.74 -27.88 -24.39
N GLU A 242 -29.44 -28.10 -24.58
CA GLU A 242 -28.63 -27.71 -25.75
C GLU A 242 -27.11 -27.82 -25.46
N SER A 243 -26.34 -27.90 -26.54
CA SER A 243 -25.05 -28.58 -26.66
C SER A 243 -23.90 -28.07 -25.77
N MET A 244 -22.96 -28.98 -25.46
CA MET A 244 -21.72 -28.79 -24.69
C MET A 244 -20.91 -27.53 -25.03
N SER A 245 -21.07 -26.98 -26.24
CA SER A 245 -20.44 -25.75 -26.74
C SER A 245 -20.85 -24.49 -25.96
N ASP A 246 -22.10 -24.41 -25.51
CA ASP A 246 -22.62 -23.22 -24.83
C ASP A 246 -22.20 -23.16 -23.36
N VAL A 247 -22.01 -24.33 -22.74
CA VAL A 247 -21.46 -24.47 -21.39
C VAL A 247 -20.00 -24.02 -21.34
N LEU A 248 -19.20 -24.40 -22.34
CA LEU A 248 -17.80 -23.97 -22.44
C LEU A 248 -17.69 -22.46 -22.65
N ASN A 249 -18.53 -21.88 -23.52
CA ASN A 249 -18.57 -20.43 -23.74
C ASN A 249 -19.03 -19.64 -22.49
N PHE A 250 -19.90 -20.21 -21.67
CA PHE A 250 -20.32 -19.60 -20.40
C PHE A 250 -19.18 -19.59 -19.37
N LEU A 251 -18.48 -20.72 -19.23
CA LEU A 251 -17.33 -20.85 -18.32
C LEU A 251 -16.16 -19.95 -18.74
N GLU A 252 -15.92 -19.80 -20.05
CA GLU A 252 -14.90 -18.89 -20.58
C GLU A 252 -15.24 -17.41 -20.33
N LYS A 253 -16.54 -17.05 -20.37
CA LYS A 253 -17.01 -15.68 -20.06
C LYS A 253 -16.95 -15.33 -18.57
N GLU A 254 -17.26 -16.27 -17.69
CA GLU A 254 -17.24 -16.08 -16.23
C GLU A 254 -15.80 -16.08 -15.67
N ALA A 255 -14.88 -16.85 -16.24
CA ALA A 255 -13.50 -16.97 -15.79
C ALA A 255 -12.67 -15.68 -15.91
N TYR A 256 -13.15 -14.66 -16.65
CA TYR A 256 -12.39 -13.43 -16.93
C TYR A 256 -12.82 -12.18 -16.14
N THR A 257 -13.57 -12.32 -15.04
CA THR A 257 -13.81 -11.17 -14.15
C THR A 257 -13.39 -11.44 -12.70
N PRO A 258 -12.30 -10.80 -12.21
CA PRO A 258 -11.98 -10.86 -10.79
C PRO A 258 -12.93 -9.92 -10.06
N LYS A 259 -14.04 -10.46 -9.56
CA LYS A 259 -14.86 -9.77 -8.57
C LYS A 259 -14.75 -10.52 -7.25
N VAL A 260 -14.14 -9.86 -6.27
CA VAL A 260 -14.24 -10.25 -4.86
C VAL A 260 -15.70 -10.05 -4.45
N VAL A 261 -16.48 -11.12 -4.49
CA VAL A 261 -17.89 -11.10 -4.07
C VAL A 261 -17.95 -11.61 -2.63
N THR A 262 -18.14 -10.70 -1.69
CA THR A 262 -18.43 -11.05 -0.29
C THR A 262 -19.85 -11.63 -0.18
N PRO A 263 -20.11 -12.58 0.76
CA PRO A 263 -21.36 -13.35 0.86
C PRO A 263 -22.66 -12.53 0.89
N LYS A 264 -22.60 -11.31 1.45
CA LYS A 264 -23.76 -10.39 1.52
C LYS A 264 -24.29 -9.95 0.15
N LYS A 265 -23.43 -9.87 -0.88
CA LYS A 265 -23.81 -9.35 -2.20
C LYS A 265 -24.50 -10.42 -3.06
N VAL A 266 -24.21 -11.70 -2.80
CA VAL A 266 -24.92 -12.85 -3.39
C VAL A 266 -26.35 -12.94 -2.85
N THR A 267 -26.55 -12.63 -1.57
CA THR A 267 -27.89 -12.65 -0.95
C THR A 267 -28.79 -11.51 -1.42
N GLU A 268 -28.21 -10.37 -1.81
CA GLU A 268 -28.94 -9.25 -2.41
C GLU A 268 -29.35 -9.54 -3.86
N LEU A 269 -28.43 -10.07 -4.69
CA LEU A 269 -28.71 -10.43 -6.09
C LEU A 269 -29.78 -11.53 -6.23
N MET A 270 -29.83 -12.47 -5.28
CA MET A 270 -30.85 -13.53 -5.28
C MET A 270 -32.25 -13.02 -4.87
N LYS A 271 -32.35 -11.82 -4.27
CA LYS A 271 -33.65 -11.20 -3.95
C LYS A 271 -34.21 -10.35 -5.10
N GLU A 272 -33.38 -9.91 -6.03
CA GLU A 272 -33.81 -9.15 -7.22
C GLU A 272 -34.25 -10.05 -8.39
N LEU A 273 -34.06 -11.37 -8.29
CA LEU A 273 -34.39 -12.37 -9.31
C LEU A 273 -35.60 -13.28 -8.96
N GLN A 274 -36.41 -12.89 -7.98
CA GLN A 274 -37.76 -13.43 -7.73
C GLN A 274 -38.81 -12.40 -8.17
#